data_AF-A0A2T4TDA0-F1
#
_entry.id   AF-A0A2T4TDA0-F1
#
_cell.length_a   1.000
_cell.length_b   1.000
_cell.length_c   1.000
_cell.angle_alpha   90.00
_cell.angle_beta   90.00
_cell.angle_gamma   90.00
#
_symmetry.space_group_name_H-M   'P 1'
#
loop_
_entity.id
_entity.type
_entity.pdbx_description
1 polymer ?
#
loop_
_entity_poly.entity_id
_entity_poly.type
_entity_poly.pdbx_seq_one_letter_code
_entity_poly.pdbx_strand_id
1 'polypeptide(L)'
;MNSSFPYLEFMNIAKECRSVLINDILSDNASELYDALYDGINRKVLFETKLQLQELMWLELHWKNIEDKINSYSFSERERKRCLSMFIQWYGAFLKKWGYEEFEINFVEERTKILRDIIDVSNNWEEKKKRMSVFFKKGKKEREKKIEEIREGRYKDGKKI
;
A
#
# COMPACT_ATOMS: atom_id res chain seq x y z
N MET A 1 -23.51 10.65 12.83
CA MET A 1 -23.26 10.00 11.52
C MET A 1 -24.26 8.88 11.26
N ASN A 2 -24.82 8.82 10.05
CA ASN A 2 -25.49 7.64 9.53
C ASN A 2 -24.49 6.46 9.55
N SER A 3 -24.87 5.31 10.12
CA SER A 3 -23.96 4.16 10.32
C SER A 3 -23.41 3.60 9.01
N SER A 4 -24.13 3.79 7.90
CA SER A 4 -23.75 3.32 6.57
C SER A 4 -22.71 4.21 5.87
N PHE A 5 -22.53 5.46 6.32
CA PHE A 5 -21.73 6.44 5.59
C PHE A 5 -20.25 6.02 5.41
N PRO A 6 -19.50 5.62 6.47
CA PRO A 6 -18.09 5.24 6.29
C PRO A 6 -17.93 4.06 5.34
N TYR A 7 -18.90 3.15 5.36
CA TYR A 7 -18.88 1.95 4.54
C TYR A 7 -19.04 2.27 3.07
N LEU A 8 -20.02 3.10 2.73
CA LEU A 8 -20.23 3.54 1.35
C LEU A 8 -19.01 4.29 0.82
N GLU A 9 -18.41 5.17 1.64
CA GLU A 9 -17.23 5.90 1.20
C GLU A 9 -16.00 5.00 1.03
N PHE A 10 -15.80 4.03 1.91
CA PHE A 10 -14.76 3.02 1.71
C PHE A 10 -14.95 2.24 0.41
N MET A 11 -16.19 1.82 0.12
CA MET A 11 -16.48 1.10 -1.12
C MET A 11 -16.25 1.95 -2.37
N ASN A 12 -16.55 3.25 -2.31
CA ASN A 12 -16.27 4.18 -3.41
C ASN A 12 -14.77 4.33 -3.63
N ILE A 13 -14.01 4.61 -2.57
CA ILE A 13 -12.54 4.70 -2.62
C ILE A 13 -11.96 3.40 -3.17
N ALA A 14 -12.44 2.24 -2.71
CA ALA A 14 -11.95 0.96 -3.18
C ALA A 14 -12.17 0.75 -4.69
N LYS A 15 -13.32 1.17 -5.22
CA LYS A 15 -13.63 1.12 -6.66
C LYS A 15 -12.77 2.08 -7.47
N GLU A 16 -12.58 3.30 -6.99
CA GLU A 16 -11.74 4.31 -7.63
C GLU A 16 -10.29 3.83 -7.73
N CYS A 17 -9.71 3.40 -6.60
CA CYS A 17 -8.36 2.86 -6.57
C CYS A 17 -8.24 1.65 -7.50
N ARG A 18 -9.19 0.69 -7.46
CA ARG A 18 -9.19 -0.47 -8.37
C ARG A 18 -9.18 -0.07 -9.84
N SER A 19 -9.90 0.99 -10.21
CA SER A 19 -9.93 1.47 -11.60
C SER A 19 -8.57 2.02 -12.01
N VAL A 20 -7.88 2.73 -11.11
CA VAL A 20 -6.49 3.16 -11.33
C VAL A 20 -5.57 1.94 -11.48
N LEU A 21 -5.71 0.91 -10.63
CA LEU A 21 -4.88 -0.30 -10.72
C LEU A 21 -5.04 -1.01 -12.06
N ILE A 22 -6.29 -1.17 -12.51
CA ILE A 22 -6.59 -1.79 -13.79
C ILE A 22 -5.96 -0.98 -14.93
N ASN A 23 -6.07 0.36 -14.89
CA ASN A 23 -5.47 1.21 -15.91
C ASN A 23 -3.93 1.18 -15.87
N ASP A 24 -3.31 1.11 -14.70
CA ASP A 24 -1.86 0.95 -14.56
C ASP A 24 -1.40 -0.39 -15.17
N ILE A 25 -2.19 -1.46 -15.04
CA ILE A 25 -1.92 -2.80 -15.62
C ILE A 25 -2.24 -2.86 -17.13
N LEU A 26 -3.13 -2.01 -17.63
CA LEU A 26 -3.48 -1.99 -19.06
C LEU A 26 -2.69 -0.96 -19.87
N SER A 27 -1.99 -0.04 -19.22
CA SER A 27 -1.15 0.99 -19.84
C SER A 27 0.32 0.55 -19.94
N ASP A 28 1.17 1.38 -20.56
CA ASP A 28 2.62 1.13 -20.69
C ASP A 28 3.34 0.90 -19.35
N ASN A 29 2.75 1.31 -18.21
CA ASN A 29 3.26 0.99 -16.87
C ASN A 29 3.27 -0.52 -16.58
N ALA A 30 2.42 -1.30 -17.24
CA ALA A 30 2.41 -2.76 -17.14
C ALA A 30 3.57 -3.40 -17.86
N SER A 31 4.09 -2.75 -18.92
CA SER A 31 5.28 -3.20 -19.64
C SER A 31 6.40 -3.47 -18.65
N GLU A 32 6.60 -2.59 -17.67
CA GLU A 32 7.66 -2.77 -16.68
C GLU A 32 7.55 -4.04 -15.81
N LEU A 33 6.34 -4.49 -15.47
CA LEU A 33 6.15 -5.75 -14.76
C LEU A 33 6.28 -6.96 -15.69
N TYR A 34 5.71 -6.86 -16.90
CA TYR A 34 5.83 -7.91 -17.91
C TYR A 34 7.28 -8.11 -18.35
N ASP A 35 8.00 -7.03 -18.63
CA ASP A 35 9.42 -7.03 -18.99
C ASP A 35 10.26 -7.70 -17.90
N ALA A 36 9.93 -7.46 -16.63
CA ALA A 36 10.62 -8.10 -15.51
C ALA A 36 10.46 -9.63 -15.46
N LEU A 37 9.40 -10.20 -16.06
CA LEU A 37 9.25 -11.65 -16.21
C LEU A 37 10.26 -12.23 -17.21
N TYR A 38 10.74 -11.40 -18.15
CA TYR A 38 11.64 -11.82 -19.23
C TYR A 38 13.10 -11.35 -19.03
N ASP A 39 13.39 -10.62 -17.95
CA ASP A 39 14.69 -9.94 -17.69
C ASP A 39 15.74 -10.85 -17.01
N GLY A 40 16.22 -11.87 -17.72
CA GLY A 40 17.48 -12.58 -17.41
C GLY A 40 17.57 -13.36 -16.08
N ILE A 41 18.80 -13.50 -15.54
CA ILE A 41 19.19 -14.42 -14.44
C ILE A 41 18.51 -14.08 -13.10
N ASN A 42 18.08 -12.84 -12.89
CA ASN A 42 17.41 -12.41 -11.64
C ASN A 42 15.92 -12.09 -11.83
N ARG A 43 15.29 -12.56 -12.92
CA ARG A 43 13.89 -12.26 -13.29
C ARG A 43 12.90 -12.36 -12.11
N LYS A 44 13.02 -13.43 -11.31
CA LYS A 44 12.09 -13.70 -10.20
C LYS A 44 12.19 -12.61 -9.14
N VAL A 45 13.40 -12.29 -8.70
CA VAL A 45 13.63 -11.28 -7.66
C VAL A 45 13.32 -9.88 -8.17
N LEU A 46 13.59 -9.59 -9.44
CA LEU A 46 13.24 -8.32 -10.06
C LEU A 46 11.72 -8.15 -10.13
N PHE A 47 11.01 -9.14 -10.68
CA PHE A 47 9.56 -9.16 -10.77
C PHE A 47 8.91 -8.99 -9.40
N GLU A 48 9.32 -9.78 -8.41
CA GLU A 48 8.80 -9.68 -7.04
C GLU A 48 9.05 -8.29 -6.44
N THR A 49 10.23 -7.71 -6.64
CA THR A 49 10.55 -6.39 -6.09
C THR A 49 9.73 -5.29 -6.76
N LYS A 50 9.49 -5.39 -8.07
CA LYS A 50 8.61 -4.46 -8.79
C LYS A 50 7.15 -4.61 -8.39
N LEU A 51 6.66 -5.83 -8.21
CA LEU A 51 5.31 -6.11 -7.73
C LEU A 51 5.10 -5.50 -6.34
N GLN A 52 6.05 -5.70 -5.42
CA GLN A 52 6.02 -5.07 -4.09
C GLN A 52 6.00 -3.54 -4.14
N LEU A 53 6.73 -2.92 -5.10
CA LEU A 53 6.72 -1.48 -5.30
C LEU A 53 5.34 -1.00 -5.76
N GLN A 54 4.74 -1.67 -6.75
CA GLN A 54 3.41 -1.33 -7.23
C GLN A 54 2.36 -1.47 -6.12
N GLU A 55 2.38 -2.57 -5.36
CA GLU A 55 1.48 -2.72 -4.23
C GLU A 55 1.62 -1.56 -3.24
N LEU A 56 2.85 -1.16 -2.92
CA LEU A 56 3.09 -0.05 -2.00
C LEU A 56 2.51 1.27 -2.52
N MET A 57 2.61 1.52 -3.83
CA MET A 57 1.98 2.69 -4.48
C MET A 57 0.46 2.62 -4.39
N TRP A 58 -0.12 1.45 -4.60
CA TRP A 58 -1.57 1.24 -4.49
C TRP A 58 -2.06 1.45 -3.06
N LEU A 59 -1.32 0.96 -2.06
CA LEU A 59 -1.64 1.21 -0.66
C LEU A 59 -1.58 2.70 -0.31
N GLU A 60 -0.58 3.42 -0.82
CA GLU A 60 -0.45 4.86 -0.62
C GLU A 60 -1.63 5.62 -1.25
N LEU A 61 -2.08 5.19 -2.44
CA LEU A 61 -3.24 5.77 -3.12
C LEU A 61 -4.53 5.58 -2.31
N HIS A 62 -4.78 4.36 -1.82
CA HIS A 62 -5.92 4.11 -0.93
C HIS A 62 -5.87 5.00 0.30
N TRP A 63 -4.71 5.11 0.94
CA TRP A 63 -4.54 5.96 2.12
C TRP A 63 -4.84 7.44 1.82
N LYS A 64 -4.28 7.98 0.73
CA LYS A 64 -4.52 9.38 0.30
C LYS A 64 -6.01 9.64 0.07
N ASN A 65 -6.68 8.76 -0.66
CA ASN A 65 -8.11 8.92 -0.94
C ASN A 65 -8.96 8.87 0.35
N ILE A 66 -8.60 8.02 1.31
CA ILE A 66 -9.25 7.98 2.64
C ILE A 66 -9.02 9.29 3.38
N GLU A 67 -7.79 9.77 3.41
CA GLU A 67 -7.41 11.01 4.08
C GLU A 67 -8.15 12.22 3.48
N ASP A 68 -8.12 12.36 2.16
CA ASP A 68 -8.80 13.43 1.42
C ASP A 68 -10.29 13.40 1.70
N LYS A 69 -10.89 12.20 1.70
CA LYS A 69 -12.31 12.05 2.00
C LYS A 69 -12.62 12.46 3.43
N ILE A 70 -11.87 11.99 4.43
CA ILE A 70 -12.07 12.39 5.83
C ILE A 70 -11.90 13.91 6.02
N ASN A 71 -10.92 14.51 5.34
CA ASN A 71 -10.65 15.95 5.43
C ASN A 71 -11.71 16.80 4.70
N SER A 72 -12.38 16.25 3.68
CA SER A 72 -13.45 16.93 2.93
C SER A 72 -14.75 17.12 3.74
N TYR A 73 -14.91 16.41 4.86
CA TYR A 73 -16.06 16.57 5.76
C TYR A 73 -15.68 17.28 7.05
N SER A 74 -16.62 18.09 7.56
CA SER A 74 -16.54 18.73 8.87
C SER A 74 -16.83 17.76 10.02
N PHE A 75 -16.01 16.71 10.14
CA PHE A 75 -16.11 15.74 11.23
C PHE A 75 -15.49 16.27 12.53
N SER A 76 -16.15 15.96 13.64
CA SER A 76 -15.52 16.05 14.96
C SER A 76 -14.33 15.09 15.06
N GLU A 77 -13.41 15.35 16.00
CA GLU A 77 -12.25 14.47 16.23
C GLU A 77 -12.69 13.02 16.53
N ARG A 78 -13.80 12.85 17.27
CA ARG A 78 -14.39 11.55 17.56
C ARG A 78 -14.88 10.83 16.30
N GLU A 79 -15.53 11.56 15.39
CA GLU A 79 -16.03 10.99 14.13
C GLU A 79 -14.89 10.64 13.17
N ARG A 80 -13.85 11.48 13.08
CA ARG A 80 -12.63 11.16 12.32
C ARG A 80 -11.97 9.88 12.81
N LYS A 81 -11.80 9.75 14.13
CA LYS A 81 -11.25 8.53 14.76
C LYS A 81 -12.10 7.30 14.44
N ARG A 82 -13.43 7.43 14.55
CA ARG A 82 -14.35 6.34 14.25
C ARG A 82 -14.28 5.92 12.78
N CYS A 83 -14.27 6.87 11.85
CA CYS A 83 -14.11 6.58 10.43
C CYS A 83 -12.81 5.85 10.18
N LEU A 84 -11.69 6.40 10.66
CA LEU A 84 -10.37 5.82 10.48
C LEU A 84 -10.27 4.39 11.01
N SER A 85 -10.82 4.13 12.20
CA SER A 85 -10.87 2.79 12.78
C SER A 85 -11.64 1.80 11.90
N MET A 86 -12.79 2.21 11.35
CA MET A 86 -13.57 1.39 10.43
C MET A 86 -12.82 1.15 9.11
N PHE A 87 -12.20 2.18 8.55
CA PHE A 87 -11.35 2.10 7.36
C PHE A 87 -10.23 1.08 7.55
N ILE A 88 -9.47 1.19 8.65
CA ILE A 88 -8.37 0.27 8.95
C ILE A 88 -8.87 -1.15 9.15
N GLN A 89 -10.01 -1.34 9.82
CA GLN A 89 -10.60 -2.67 10.02
C GLN A 89 -10.95 -3.32 8.67
N TRP A 90 -11.62 -2.59 7.78
CA TRP A 90 -11.97 -3.12 6.45
C TRP A 90 -10.75 -3.33 5.58
N TYR A 91 -9.75 -2.45 5.69
CA TYR A 91 -8.51 -2.59 4.96
C TYR A 91 -7.70 -3.80 5.42
N GLY A 92 -7.59 -4.02 6.73
CA GLY A 92 -6.97 -5.22 7.29
C GLY A 92 -7.73 -6.49 6.87
N ALA A 93 -9.07 -6.46 6.83
CA ALA A 93 -9.87 -7.57 6.35
C ALA A 93 -9.69 -7.83 4.85
N PHE A 94 -9.54 -6.77 4.06
CA PHE A 94 -9.23 -6.83 2.63
C PHE A 94 -7.87 -7.46 2.39
N LEU A 95 -6.81 -7.00 3.07
CA LEU A 95 -5.46 -7.56 2.97
C LEU A 95 -5.43 -9.05 3.36
N LYS A 96 -6.16 -9.44 4.41
CA LYS A 96 -6.28 -10.85 4.81
C LYS A 96 -6.95 -11.73 3.74
N LYS A 97 -7.97 -11.20 3.06
CA LYS A 97 -8.69 -11.92 2.01
C LYS A 97 -7.93 -11.98 0.69
N TRP A 98 -7.02 -11.05 0.47
CA TRP A 98 -6.26 -10.98 -0.78
C TRP A 98 -5.37 -12.21 -1.00
N GLY A 99 -5.09 -12.99 0.05
CA GLY A 99 -4.58 -14.36 -0.08
C GLY A 99 -3.17 -14.37 -0.67
N TYR A 100 -2.20 -14.16 0.19
CA TYR A 100 -0.81 -14.02 -0.19
C TYR A 100 -0.01 -15.24 0.32
N GLU A 101 0.96 -15.71 -0.46
CA GLU A 101 1.83 -16.85 -0.09
C GLU A 101 2.72 -16.47 1.12
N GLU A 102 3.30 -17.48 1.78
CA GLU A 102 4.01 -17.40 3.07
C GLU A 102 5.07 -16.26 3.18
N PHE A 103 5.62 -15.82 2.04
CA PHE A 103 6.62 -14.74 1.93
C PHE A 103 6.04 -13.32 2.10
N GLU A 104 4.77 -13.12 1.81
CA GLU A 104 4.06 -11.84 1.85
C GLU A 104 3.43 -11.57 3.22
N ILE A 105 3.36 -12.60 4.08
CA ILE A 105 2.83 -12.53 5.45
C ILE A 105 3.60 -11.52 6.29
N ASN A 106 4.95 -11.54 6.28
CA ASN A 106 5.76 -10.60 7.08
C ASN A 106 5.51 -9.13 6.69
N PHE A 107 5.32 -8.87 5.40
CA PHE A 107 5.05 -7.53 4.89
C PHE A 107 3.64 -7.07 5.24
N VAL A 108 2.63 -7.94 5.09
CA VAL A 108 1.25 -7.69 5.51
C VAL A 108 1.16 -7.54 7.03
N GLU A 109 1.95 -8.28 7.80
CA GLU A 109 2.01 -8.18 9.25
C GLU A 109 2.65 -6.87 9.72
N GLU A 110 3.77 -6.44 9.12
CA GLU A 110 4.34 -5.11 9.37
C GLU A 110 3.34 -4.01 9.02
N ARG A 111 2.65 -4.12 7.88
CA ARG A 111 1.60 -3.18 7.44
C ARG A 111 0.42 -3.16 8.42
N THR A 112 -0.06 -4.32 8.83
CA THR A 112 -1.17 -4.46 9.78
C THR A 112 -0.75 -4.00 11.17
N LYS A 113 0.52 -4.13 11.53
CA LYS A 113 1.10 -3.61 12.76
C LYS A 113 1.17 -2.09 12.74
N ILE A 114 1.65 -1.46 11.67
CA ILE A 114 1.62 0.00 11.52
C ILE A 114 0.17 0.53 11.57
N LEU A 115 -0.74 -0.13 10.87
CA LEU A 115 -2.16 0.19 10.90
C LEU A 115 -2.76 0.05 12.32
N ARG A 116 -2.34 -0.96 13.09
CA ARG A 116 -2.72 -1.14 14.50
C ARG A 116 -2.06 -0.13 15.43
N ASP A 117 -0.78 0.18 15.25
CA ASP A 117 -0.05 1.18 16.04
C ASP A 117 -0.65 2.59 15.83
N ILE A 118 -1.19 2.86 14.63
CA ILE A 118 -1.96 4.07 14.32
C ILE A 118 -3.31 4.10 15.07
N ILE A 119 -3.91 2.94 15.34
CA ILE A 119 -5.12 2.81 16.18
C ILE A 119 -4.77 3.00 17.66
N ASP A 120 -3.71 2.33 18.13
CA ASP A 120 -3.41 2.15 19.56
C ASP A 120 -2.63 3.31 20.19
N VAL A 121 -1.92 4.15 19.41
CA VAL A 121 -1.10 5.24 19.95
C VAL A 121 -1.60 6.64 19.52
N SER A 122 -2.11 7.37 20.52
CA SER A 122 -2.29 8.83 20.62
C SER A 122 -3.41 9.54 19.82
N ASN A 123 -3.85 10.67 20.38
CA ASN A 123 -4.92 11.55 19.89
C ASN A 123 -4.52 12.46 18.69
N ASN A 124 -3.27 12.38 18.17
CA ASN A 124 -2.79 13.36 17.19
C ASN A 124 -2.84 12.85 15.74
N TRP A 125 -3.88 13.25 15.01
CA TRP A 125 -4.10 12.90 13.59
C TRP A 125 -2.96 13.36 12.67
N GLU A 126 -2.41 14.55 12.91
CA GLU A 126 -1.37 15.14 12.05
C GLU A 126 -0.03 14.40 12.19
N GLU A 127 0.28 13.90 13.38
CA GLU A 127 1.46 13.05 13.56
C GLU A 127 1.33 11.72 12.79
N LYS A 128 0.10 11.15 12.74
CA LYS A 128 -0.19 9.88 12.04
C LYS A 128 0.01 10.02 10.54
N LYS A 129 -0.50 11.11 9.94
CA LYS A 129 -0.28 11.43 8.52
C LYS A 129 1.20 11.49 8.17
N LYS A 130 1.99 12.20 8.99
CA LYS A 130 3.44 12.32 8.80
C LYS A 130 4.14 10.97 8.87
N ARG A 131 3.84 10.15 9.88
CA ARG A 131 4.43 8.80 10.01
C ARG A 131 4.12 7.93 8.79
N MET A 132 2.87 7.94 8.32
CA MET A 132 2.47 7.17 7.14
C MET A 132 3.16 7.64 5.86
N SER A 133 3.23 8.96 5.66
CA SER A 133 3.97 9.56 4.54
C SER A 133 5.45 9.14 4.53
N VAL A 134 6.11 9.19 5.69
CA VAL A 134 7.51 8.75 5.85
C VAL A 134 7.66 7.26 5.56
N PHE A 135 6.74 6.43 6.03
CA PHE A 135 6.75 4.98 5.78
C PHE A 135 6.69 4.67 4.28
N PHE A 136 5.70 5.23 3.56
CA PHE A 136 5.59 5.01 2.11
C PHE A 136 6.81 5.51 1.36
N LYS A 137 7.34 6.68 1.72
CA LYS A 137 8.55 7.23 1.09
C LYS A 137 9.77 6.33 1.29
N LYS A 138 9.98 5.84 2.52
CA LYS A 138 11.09 4.94 2.83
C LYS A 138 10.95 3.61 2.09
N GLY A 139 9.76 3.00 2.14
CA GLY A 139 9.48 1.74 1.47
C GLY A 139 9.70 1.82 -0.05
N LYS A 140 9.20 2.87 -0.72
CA LYS A 140 9.42 3.05 -2.16
C LYS A 140 10.91 3.17 -2.49
N LYS A 141 11.63 4.04 -1.78
CA LYS A 141 13.07 4.26 -1.97
C LYS A 141 13.88 2.96 -1.80
N GLU A 142 13.54 2.12 -0.84
CA GLU A 142 14.21 0.83 -0.62
C GLU A 142 13.99 -0.13 -1.79
N ARG A 143 12.79 -0.18 -2.36
CA ARG A 143 12.43 -1.08 -3.47
C ARG A 143 13.02 -0.58 -4.78
N GLU A 144 12.97 0.73 -5.04
CA GLU A 144 13.64 1.39 -6.16
C GLU A 144 15.15 1.13 -6.14
N LYS A 145 15.80 1.31 -4.98
CA LYS A 145 17.23 1.02 -4.83
C LYS A 145 17.53 -0.46 -5.10
N LYS A 146 16.69 -1.37 -4.61
CA LYS A 146 16.86 -2.81 -4.84
C LYS A 146 16.71 -3.17 -6.32
N ILE A 147 15.75 -2.58 -7.04
CA ILE A 147 15.58 -2.74 -8.49
C ILE A 147 16.85 -2.31 -9.23
N GLU A 148 17.41 -1.16 -8.86
CA GLU A 148 18.63 -0.65 -9.49
C GLU A 148 19.82 -1.58 -9.25
N GLU A 149 20.03 -2.02 -8.00
CA GLU A 149 21.11 -2.96 -7.68
C GLU A 149 20.97 -4.30 -8.42
N ILE A 150 19.74 -4.76 -8.68
CA ILE A 150 19.50 -5.98 -9.49
C ILE A 150 19.89 -5.75 -10.95
N ARG A 151 19.53 -4.59 -11.52
CA ARG A 151 19.88 -4.21 -12.91
C ARG A 151 21.39 -4.02 -13.11
N GLU A 152 22.08 -3.48 -12.11
CA GLU A 152 23.54 -3.32 -12.09
C GLU A 152 24.30 -4.65 -11.93
N GLY A 153 23.60 -5.79 -11.81
CA GLY A 153 24.23 -7.10 -11.66
C GLY A 153 24.83 -7.35 -10.27
N ARG A 154 24.45 -6.57 -9.25
CA ARG A 154 24.88 -6.78 -7.85
C ARG A 154 24.15 -7.93 -7.17
N TYR A 155 23.39 -8.71 -7.93
CA TYR A 155 22.69 -9.91 -7.47
C TYR A 155 23.09 -11.09 -8.35
N LYS A 156 23.34 -12.25 -7.73
CA LYS A 156 23.52 -13.54 -8.40
C LYS A 156 22.66 -14.58 -7.71
N ASP A 157 21.88 -15.33 -8.48
CA ASP A 157 20.96 -16.36 -7.99
C ASP A 157 20.03 -15.83 -6.87
N GLY A 158 19.58 -14.58 -7.00
CA GLY A 158 18.70 -13.91 -6.03
C GLY A 158 19.35 -13.43 -4.74
N LYS A 159 20.69 -13.52 -4.60
CA LYS A 159 21.44 -13.01 -3.45
C LYS A 159 22.32 -11.83 -3.84
N LYS A 160 22.38 -10.82 -2.96
CA LYS A 160 23.26 -9.67 -3.12
C LYS A 160 24.73 -10.10 -3.00
N ILE A 161 25.57 -9.60 -3.90
CA ILE A 161 27.02 -9.84 -3.97
C ILE A 161 27.76 -8.70 -3.26
#